data_AF-A0A7S3B518-F1
#
_entry.id   AF-A0A7S3B518-F1
#
_cell.length_a   1.000
_cell.length_b   1.000
_cell.length_c   1.000
_cell.angle_alpha   90.00
_cell.angle_beta   90.00
_cell.angle_gamma   90.00
#
_symmetry.space_group_name_H-M   'P 1'
#
loop_
_entity.id
_entity.type
_entity.pdbx_description
1 polymer ?
#
loop_
_entity_poly.entity_id
_entity_poly.type
_entity_poly.pdbx_seq_one_letter_code
_entity_poly.pdbx_strand_id
1 'polypeptide(L)'
;LVCDHIINHRTKDVGEALERIAPNGVDVAFEGVGGKMLQTVLEHLKEDGRLLQVGYISEYPHNPNRAEETASNELEASSLFWKSETVTRGKQTIYGNAWPKDFGAVAGCKQRVLDLHASGELKALVDEKRSFEGLESVPDAIEYMLSGEAVGKVVVKMGDWCD
;
A
#
# COMPACT_ATOMS: atom_id res chain seq x y z
N LEU A 1 1.92 -15.50 -8.79
CA LEU A 1 2.51 -14.44 -9.64
C LEU A 1 3.80 -13.97 -8.98
N VAL A 2 4.89 -13.84 -9.74
CA VAL A 2 6.18 -13.30 -9.27
C VAL A 2 6.29 -11.87 -9.77
N CYS A 3 6.92 -10.99 -8.99
CA CYS A 3 7.17 -9.61 -9.42
C CYS A 3 8.27 -9.59 -10.48
N ASP A 4 8.01 -8.98 -11.65
CA ASP A 4 8.97 -8.90 -12.76
C ASP A 4 10.14 -7.94 -12.45
N HIS A 5 9.86 -6.87 -11.69
CA HIS A 5 10.85 -5.83 -11.36
C HIS A 5 10.71 -5.35 -9.92
N ILE A 6 11.79 -5.45 -9.14
CA ILE A 6 11.84 -4.99 -7.75
C ILE A 6 12.76 -3.78 -7.64
N ILE A 7 12.24 -2.69 -7.05
CA ILE A 7 13.00 -1.46 -6.80
C ILE A 7 13.14 -1.26 -5.29
N ASN A 8 14.37 -1.26 -4.79
CA ASN A 8 14.64 -0.85 -3.42
C ASN A 8 14.73 0.68 -3.34
N HIS A 9 13.62 1.32 -2.99
CA HIS A 9 13.48 2.77 -2.87
C HIS A 9 14.44 3.41 -1.84
N ARG A 10 15.04 2.63 -0.92
CA ARG A 10 16.05 3.14 0.03
C ARG A 10 17.42 3.35 -0.61
N THR A 11 17.66 2.78 -1.79
CA THR A 11 18.99 2.74 -2.43
C THR A 11 18.99 3.18 -3.89
N LYS A 12 17.81 3.41 -4.47
CA LYS A 12 17.61 3.75 -5.87
C LYS A 12 16.57 4.84 -5.98
N ASP A 13 16.77 5.73 -6.96
CA ASP A 13 15.71 6.63 -7.38
C ASP A 13 14.61 5.82 -8.10
N VAL A 14 13.37 6.01 -7.67
CA VAL A 14 12.22 5.25 -8.19
C VAL A 14 11.80 5.77 -9.56
N GLY A 15 11.90 7.08 -9.81
CA GLY A 15 11.59 7.67 -11.11
C GLY A 15 12.55 7.16 -12.18
N GLU A 16 13.86 7.27 -11.95
CA GLU A 16 14.88 6.73 -12.88
C GLU A 16 14.70 5.22 -13.13
N ALA A 17 14.28 4.48 -12.10
CA ALA A 17 13.99 3.06 -12.24
C ALA A 17 12.74 2.81 -13.09
N LEU A 18 11.67 3.60 -12.90
CA LEU A 18 10.43 3.53 -13.68
C LEU A 18 10.67 3.91 -15.15
N GLU A 19 11.44 4.96 -15.44
CA GLU A 19 11.82 5.31 -16.81
C GLU A 19 12.54 4.17 -17.53
N ARG A 20 13.36 3.40 -16.80
CA ARG A 20 14.09 2.25 -17.37
C ARG A 20 13.18 1.04 -17.62
N ILE A 21 12.28 0.69 -16.69
CA ILE A 21 11.46 -0.53 -16.79
C ILE A 21 10.12 -0.31 -17.50
N ALA A 22 9.60 0.92 -17.47
CA ALA A 22 8.34 1.34 -18.05
C ALA A 22 8.51 2.73 -18.70
N PRO A 23 9.28 2.85 -19.79
CA PRO A 23 9.62 4.14 -20.41
C PRO A 23 8.41 4.92 -20.94
N ASN A 24 7.29 4.23 -21.18
CA ASN A 24 6.04 4.86 -21.60
C ASN A 24 5.10 5.13 -20.41
N GLY A 25 5.56 4.95 -19.17
CA GLY A 25 4.77 5.02 -17.95
C GLY A 25 4.01 3.72 -17.61
N VAL A 26 3.35 3.72 -16.47
CA VAL A 26 2.50 2.62 -15.98
C VAL A 26 1.03 2.87 -16.31
N ASP A 27 0.29 1.82 -16.66
CA ASP A 27 -1.15 1.92 -16.95
C ASP A 27 -1.99 1.99 -15.66
N VAL A 28 -1.55 1.27 -14.63
CA VAL A 28 -2.23 1.20 -13.34
C VAL A 28 -1.21 1.28 -12.21
N ALA A 29 -1.52 2.06 -11.17
CA ALA A 29 -0.75 2.11 -9.94
C ALA A 29 -1.65 1.79 -8.72
N PHE A 30 -1.11 1.00 -7.80
CA PHE A 30 -1.70 0.76 -6.48
C PHE A 30 -0.77 1.40 -5.45
N GLU A 31 -1.16 2.57 -4.93
CA GLU A 31 -0.29 3.47 -4.17
C GLU A 31 -0.79 3.54 -2.72
N GLY A 32 0.09 3.30 -1.75
CA GLY A 32 -0.26 3.27 -0.32
C GLY A 32 0.74 4.00 0.58
N VAL A 33 1.75 4.62 -0.01
CA VAL A 33 2.86 5.27 0.68
C VAL A 33 2.57 6.75 0.87
N GLY A 34 2.04 7.45 -0.14
CA GLY A 34 1.86 8.90 -0.13
C GLY A 34 3.15 9.69 -0.40
N GLY A 35 3.10 10.98 -0.14
CA GLY A 35 4.22 11.92 -0.26
C GLY A 35 5.02 11.83 -1.57
N LYS A 36 6.35 11.83 -1.47
CA LYS A 36 7.23 11.81 -2.65
C LYS A 36 6.95 10.61 -3.56
N MET A 37 6.61 9.45 -2.99
CA MET A 37 6.30 8.25 -3.79
C MET A 37 5.05 8.46 -4.64
N LEU A 38 3.97 9.01 -4.06
CA LEU A 38 2.76 9.33 -4.80
C LEU A 38 3.07 10.27 -5.98
N GLN A 39 3.80 11.35 -5.72
CA GLN A 39 4.18 12.30 -6.75
C GLN A 39 4.98 11.64 -7.88
N THR A 40 6.01 10.85 -7.55
CA THR A 40 6.80 10.10 -8.54
C THR A 40 5.92 9.17 -9.37
N VAL A 41 4.98 8.44 -8.76
CA VAL A 41 4.09 7.55 -9.50
C VAL A 41 3.14 8.33 -10.43
N LEU A 42 2.59 9.48 -9.99
CA LEU A 42 1.73 10.33 -10.81
C LEU A 42 2.46 10.89 -12.05
N GLU A 43 3.74 11.24 -11.91
CA GLU A 43 4.60 11.70 -13.01
C GLU A 43 4.89 10.60 -14.03
N HIS A 44 4.91 9.34 -13.60
CA HIS A 44 5.18 8.16 -14.44
C HIS A 44 3.91 7.39 -14.83
N LEU A 45 2.72 7.92 -14.53
CA LEU A 45 1.45 7.34 -14.92
C LEU A 45 1.12 7.75 -16.37
N LYS A 46 0.73 6.78 -17.21
CA LYS A 46 0.36 7.04 -18.61
C LYS A 46 -0.78 8.04 -18.75
N GLU A 47 -0.89 8.63 -19.94
CA GLU A 47 -2.17 9.16 -20.40
C GLU A 47 -3.24 8.06 -20.27
N ASP A 48 -4.43 8.40 -19.77
CA ASP A 48 -5.52 7.46 -19.46
C ASP A 48 -5.20 6.41 -18.38
N GLY A 49 -4.03 6.53 -17.73
CA GLY A 49 -3.60 5.69 -16.62
C GLY A 49 -4.44 5.92 -15.36
N ARG A 50 -4.44 4.91 -14.49
CA ARG A 50 -5.29 4.87 -13.29
C ARG A 50 -4.47 4.63 -12.04
N LEU A 51 -4.66 5.45 -11.02
CA LEU A 51 -4.06 5.24 -9.70
C LEU A 51 -5.15 4.90 -8.69
N LEU A 52 -4.92 3.91 -7.83
CA LEU A 52 -5.73 3.64 -6.64
C LEU A 52 -4.93 3.99 -5.38
N GLN A 53 -5.33 5.05 -4.70
CA GLN A 53 -4.74 5.54 -3.46
C GLN A 53 -5.33 4.80 -2.25
N VAL A 54 -4.63 3.79 -1.75
CA VAL A 54 -5.09 2.93 -0.64
C VAL A 54 -4.49 3.26 0.72
N GLY A 55 -3.65 4.29 0.81
CA GLY A 55 -2.99 4.68 2.05
C GLY A 55 -2.00 5.80 1.80
N TYR A 56 -1.42 6.36 2.86
CA TYR A 56 -0.48 7.47 2.76
C TYR A 56 0.45 7.48 3.98
N ILE A 57 1.05 6.31 4.26
CA ILE A 57 1.78 6.05 5.51
C ILE A 57 2.96 7.00 5.75
N SER A 58 3.60 7.53 4.71
CA SER A 58 4.71 8.49 4.86
C SER A 58 4.28 9.82 5.48
N GLU A 59 2.98 10.14 5.43
CA GLU A 59 2.46 11.43 5.89
C GLU A 59 1.79 11.33 7.28
N TYR A 60 1.77 10.13 7.88
CA TYR A 60 1.19 9.92 9.19
C TYR A 60 2.04 10.57 10.31
N PRO A 61 1.43 10.85 11.49
CA PRO A 61 2.11 11.52 12.60
C PRO A 61 3.38 10.84 13.14
N HIS A 62 3.56 9.54 12.90
CA HIS A 62 4.76 8.80 13.33
C HIS A 62 6.01 9.17 12.52
N ASN A 63 5.86 9.68 11.29
CA ASN A 63 6.99 10.06 10.46
C ASN A 63 7.47 11.48 10.83
N PRO A 64 8.72 11.66 11.31
CA PRO A 64 9.26 13.00 11.60
C PRO A 64 9.33 13.90 10.36
N ASN A 65 9.43 13.32 9.16
CA ASN A 65 9.53 14.05 7.90
C ASN A 65 8.17 14.27 7.23
N ARG A 66 7.05 13.98 7.91
CA ARG A 66 5.70 14.03 7.30
C ARG A 66 5.38 15.35 6.62
N ALA A 67 5.90 16.48 7.11
CA ALA A 67 5.63 17.79 6.53
C ALA A 67 6.25 17.95 5.14
N GLU A 68 7.47 17.42 4.96
CA GLU A 68 8.16 17.40 3.66
C GLU A 68 7.49 16.41 2.70
N GLU A 69 7.08 15.25 3.20
CA GLU A 69 6.32 14.25 2.43
C GLU A 69 5.00 14.86 1.93
N THR A 70 4.17 15.43 2.81
CA THR A 70 2.90 16.06 2.43
C THR A 70 3.11 17.24 1.47
N ALA A 71 4.18 18.03 1.65
CA ALA A 71 4.49 19.15 0.76
C ALA A 71 4.93 18.72 -0.65
N SER A 72 5.35 17.45 -0.82
CA SER A 72 5.73 16.89 -2.12
C SER A 72 4.54 16.54 -3.00
N ASN A 73 3.33 16.50 -2.43
CA ASN A 73 2.13 16.09 -3.15
C ASN A 73 1.48 17.23 -3.93
N GLU A 74 1.16 16.98 -5.21
CA GLU A 74 0.20 17.81 -5.95
C GLU A 74 -1.26 17.55 -5.54
N LEU A 75 -1.57 16.35 -5.05
CA LEU A 75 -2.92 15.92 -4.66
C LEU A 75 -2.97 15.59 -3.16
N GLU A 76 -4.04 16.01 -2.49
CA GLU A 76 -4.16 15.81 -1.04
C GLU A 76 -4.52 14.33 -0.72
N ALA A 77 -3.49 13.53 -0.41
CA ALA A 77 -3.60 12.08 -0.25
C ALA A 77 -4.60 11.66 0.84
N SER A 78 -4.73 12.46 1.90
CA SER A 78 -5.68 12.16 2.99
C SER A 78 -7.14 12.33 2.54
N SER A 79 -7.45 13.33 1.73
CA SER A 79 -8.77 13.51 1.11
C SER A 79 -9.12 12.37 0.16
N LEU A 80 -8.18 12.00 -0.73
CA LEU A 80 -8.32 10.85 -1.61
C LEU A 80 -8.66 9.60 -0.79
N PHE A 81 -7.91 9.33 0.27
CA PHE A 81 -8.12 8.16 1.11
C PHE A 81 -9.45 8.20 1.89
N TRP A 82 -9.67 9.21 2.74
CA TRP A 82 -10.80 9.20 3.66
C TRP A 82 -12.15 9.43 3.00
N LYS A 83 -12.19 10.25 1.95
CA LYS A 83 -13.44 10.60 1.27
C LYS A 83 -13.74 9.73 0.04
N SER A 84 -12.86 8.79 -0.31
CA SER A 84 -12.95 8.03 -1.56
C SER A 84 -13.09 8.92 -2.80
N GLU A 85 -12.41 10.07 -2.81
CA GLU A 85 -12.53 11.02 -3.89
C GLU A 85 -11.94 10.43 -5.18
N THR A 86 -12.69 10.51 -6.28
CA THR A 86 -12.14 10.26 -7.61
C THR A 86 -11.84 11.59 -8.25
N VAL A 87 -10.58 11.81 -8.63
CA VAL A 87 -10.11 13.04 -9.26
C VAL A 87 -9.47 12.75 -10.61
N THR A 88 -9.52 13.73 -11.50
CA THR A 88 -8.87 13.66 -12.81
C THR A 88 -7.67 14.60 -12.83
N ARG A 89 -6.51 14.10 -13.25
CA ARG A 89 -5.30 14.90 -13.49
C ARG A 89 -4.94 14.82 -14.97
N GLY A 90 -5.34 15.81 -15.75
CA GLY A 90 -5.25 15.74 -17.21
C GLY A 90 -6.11 14.59 -17.77
N LYS A 91 -5.48 13.57 -18.34
CA LYS A 91 -6.15 12.32 -18.79
C LYS A 91 -6.05 11.18 -17.77
N GLN A 92 -5.35 11.37 -16.67
CA GLN A 92 -5.20 10.35 -15.63
C GLN A 92 -6.43 10.35 -14.72
N THR A 93 -6.83 9.17 -14.25
CA THR A 93 -7.90 9.02 -13.23
C THR A 93 -7.31 8.49 -11.93
N ILE A 94 -7.52 9.23 -10.85
CA ILE A 94 -7.03 8.87 -9.52
C ILE A 94 -8.24 8.51 -8.67
N TYR A 95 -8.32 7.26 -8.27
CA TYR A 95 -9.31 6.74 -7.34
C TYR A 95 -8.75 6.82 -5.93
N GLY A 96 -9.42 7.59 -5.08
CA GLY A 96 -9.29 7.49 -3.65
C GLY A 96 -9.69 6.11 -3.12
N ASN A 97 -9.35 5.82 -1.87
CA ASN A 97 -9.56 4.50 -1.28
C ASN A 97 -10.98 3.99 -1.52
N ALA A 98 -11.12 2.70 -1.82
CA ALA A 98 -12.42 2.11 -2.05
C ALA A 98 -13.03 1.66 -0.70
N TRP A 99 -14.08 2.36 -0.24
CA TRP A 99 -14.93 1.88 0.85
C TRP A 99 -16.10 1.08 0.26
N PRO A 100 -16.01 -0.26 0.16
CA PRO A 100 -17.04 -1.04 -0.52
C PRO A 100 -18.36 -0.98 0.24
N LYS A 101 -19.43 -0.61 -0.47
CA LYS A 101 -20.81 -0.57 0.05
C LYS A 101 -21.59 -1.83 -0.29
N ASP A 102 -21.12 -2.60 -1.26
CA ASP A 102 -21.69 -3.90 -1.64
C ASP A 102 -21.01 -5.02 -0.87
N PHE A 103 -21.65 -5.43 0.24
CA PHE A 103 -21.15 -6.52 1.09
C PHE A 103 -21.18 -7.89 0.41
N GLY A 104 -22.05 -8.10 -0.59
CA GLY A 104 -22.10 -9.33 -1.37
C GLY A 104 -20.87 -9.47 -2.26
N ALA A 105 -20.51 -8.40 -2.97
CA ALA A 105 -19.27 -8.34 -3.74
C ALA A 105 -18.03 -8.53 -2.84
N VAL A 106 -18.00 -7.90 -1.66
CA VAL A 106 -16.91 -8.08 -0.69
C VAL A 106 -16.81 -9.53 -0.22
N ALA A 107 -17.93 -10.17 0.09
CA ALA A 107 -17.95 -11.58 0.49
C ALA A 107 -17.41 -12.49 -0.62
N GLY A 108 -17.83 -12.26 -1.87
CA GLY A 108 -17.30 -12.98 -3.04
C GLY A 108 -15.79 -12.78 -3.23
N CYS A 109 -15.29 -11.55 -3.11
CA CYS A 109 -13.85 -11.26 -3.16
C CYS A 109 -13.08 -11.96 -2.04
N LYS A 110 -13.60 -11.94 -0.81
CA LYS A 110 -12.99 -12.65 0.33
C LYS A 110 -12.94 -14.14 0.09
N GLN A 111 -14.04 -14.75 -0.37
CA GLN A 111 -14.08 -16.17 -0.68
C GLN A 111 -13.04 -16.53 -1.73
N ARG A 112 -12.94 -15.75 -2.81
CA ARG A 112 -11.93 -15.96 -3.85
C ARG A 112 -10.50 -15.89 -3.30
N VAL A 113 -10.19 -14.95 -2.41
CA VAL A 113 -8.87 -14.84 -1.77
C VAL A 113 -8.57 -16.08 -0.94
N LEU A 114 -9.55 -16.59 -0.19
CA LEU A 114 -9.42 -17.82 0.60
C LEU A 114 -9.23 -19.04 -0.31
N ASP A 115 -9.98 -19.14 -1.40
CA ASP A 115 -9.86 -20.25 -2.36
C ASP A 115 -8.48 -20.27 -3.01
N LEU A 116 -7.97 -19.11 -3.45
CA LEU A 116 -6.62 -18.98 -4.01
C LEU A 116 -5.53 -19.32 -2.98
N HIS A 117 -5.77 -19.01 -1.71
CA HIS A 117 -4.85 -19.39 -0.65
C HIS A 117 -4.87 -20.91 -0.41
N ALA A 118 -6.07 -21.50 -0.33
CA ALA A 118 -6.27 -22.93 -0.14
C ALA A 118 -5.73 -23.77 -1.32
N SER A 119 -5.79 -23.25 -2.56
CA SER A 119 -5.22 -23.90 -3.75
C SER A 119 -3.70 -23.75 -3.86
N GLY A 120 -3.08 -22.86 -3.07
CA GLY A 120 -1.65 -22.55 -3.14
C GLY A 120 -1.27 -21.52 -4.23
N GLU A 121 -2.23 -20.97 -4.95
CA GLU A 121 -2.00 -19.91 -5.96
C GLU A 121 -1.68 -18.55 -5.32
N LEU A 122 -2.14 -18.31 -4.09
CA LEU A 122 -1.84 -17.14 -3.27
C LEU A 122 -1.09 -17.54 -2.00
N LYS A 123 0.17 -17.10 -1.89
CA LYS A 123 0.94 -17.23 -0.66
C LYS A 123 0.67 -16.03 0.26
N ALA A 124 -0.01 -16.27 1.38
CA ALA A 124 -0.08 -15.30 2.46
C ALA A 124 1.25 -15.28 3.22
N LEU A 125 1.89 -14.12 3.32
CA LEU A 125 3.15 -13.98 4.04
C LEU A 125 2.89 -13.28 5.36
N VAL A 126 3.11 -14.01 6.46
CA VAL A 126 3.18 -13.46 7.81
C VAL A 126 4.66 -13.21 8.11
N ASP A 127 4.97 -12.09 8.75
CA ASP A 127 6.35 -11.85 9.20
C ASP A 127 6.68 -12.79 10.36
N GLU A 128 7.77 -13.55 10.21
CA GLU A 128 8.25 -14.52 11.20
C GLU A 128 9.58 -14.09 11.86
N LYS A 129 10.08 -12.88 11.57
CA LYS A 129 11.36 -12.39 12.12
C LYS A 129 11.25 -12.01 13.59
N ARG A 130 10.06 -11.59 14.02
CA ARG A 130 9.73 -11.30 15.43
C ARG A 130 8.37 -11.89 15.77
N SER A 131 8.27 -12.50 16.95
CA SER A 131 7.01 -13.01 17.51
C SER A 131 6.48 -12.04 18.56
N PHE A 132 5.18 -11.73 18.47
CA PHE A 132 4.47 -10.88 19.42
C PHE A 132 3.32 -11.71 20.02
N GLU A 133 3.25 -11.79 21.34
CA GLU A 133 2.21 -12.54 22.06
C GLU A 133 1.51 -11.64 23.07
N GLY A 134 0.18 -11.76 23.16
CA GLY A 134 -0.64 -10.99 24.10
C GLY A 134 -0.84 -9.53 23.70
N LEU A 135 -1.87 -8.89 24.27
CA LEU A 135 -2.23 -7.50 23.95
C LEU A 135 -1.13 -6.50 24.36
N GLU A 136 -0.36 -6.85 25.37
CA GLU A 136 0.79 -6.10 25.86
C GLU A 136 1.88 -5.91 24.80
N SER A 137 1.98 -6.79 23.81
CA SER A 137 2.97 -6.72 22.74
C SER A 137 2.53 -5.88 21.53
N VAL A 138 1.28 -5.39 21.50
CA VAL A 138 0.74 -4.60 20.39
C VAL A 138 1.54 -3.32 20.11
N PRO A 139 1.97 -2.52 21.12
CA PRO A 139 2.81 -1.35 20.87
C PRO A 139 4.12 -1.71 20.15
N ASP A 140 4.83 -2.73 20.63
CA ASP A 140 6.08 -3.20 20.03
C ASP A 140 5.87 -3.71 18.59
N ALA A 141 4.73 -4.38 18.34
CA ALA A 141 4.37 -4.84 17.00
C ALA A 141 4.10 -3.68 16.03
N ILE A 142 3.48 -2.59 16.51
CA ILE A 142 3.26 -1.37 15.73
C ILE A 142 4.60 -0.69 15.43
N GLU A 143 5.47 -0.52 16.43
CA GLU A 143 6.80 0.08 16.24
C GLU A 143 7.62 -0.74 15.23
N TYR A 144 7.58 -2.07 15.34
CA TYR A 144 8.24 -2.96 14.39
C TYR A 144 7.68 -2.81 12.97
N MET A 145 6.36 -2.77 12.80
CA MET A 145 5.73 -2.52 11.50
C MET A 145 6.19 -1.17 10.91
N LEU A 146 6.22 -0.12 11.73
CA LEU A 146 6.58 1.24 11.29
C LEU A 146 8.08 1.43 11.02
N SER A 147 8.95 0.56 11.58
CA SER A 147 10.40 0.56 11.25
C SER A 147 10.69 0.19 9.78
N GLY A 148 9.73 -0.48 9.13
CA GLY A 148 9.90 -1.02 7.79
C GLY A 148 10.86 -2.22 7.71
N GLU A 149 11.17 -2.88 8.83
CA GLU A 149 11.95 -4.12 8.88
C GLU A 149 11.13 -5.37 8.53
N ALA A 150 9.80 -5.29 8.70
CA ALA A 150 8.88 -6.38 8.48
C ALA A 150 8.83 -6.80 6.99
N VAL A 151 8.73 -8.10 6.76
CA VAL A 151 8.53 -8.73 5.45
C VAL A 151 7.29 -9.61 5.55
N GLY A 152 6.16 -9.06 5.12
CA GLY A 152 4.84 -9.68 5.24
C GLY A 152 3.98 -9.01 6.31
N LYS A 153 2.90 -9.68 6.71
CA LYS A 153 1.95 -9.17 7.68
C LYS A 153 2.48 -9.37 9.10
N VAL A 154 2.65 -8.28 9.85
CA VAL A 154 2.88 -8.34 11.30
C VAL A 154 1.59 -8.78 11.99
N VAL A 155 1.70 -9.80 12.85
CA VAL A 155 0.60 -10.39 13.62
C VAL A 155 0.97 -10.46 15.10
N VAL A 156 -0.02 -10.29 15.96
CA VAL A 156 0.08 -10.55 17.39
C VAL A 156 -0.71 -11.81 17.68
N LYS A 157 -0.05 -12.81 18.27
CA LYS A 157 -0.71 -14.04 18.69
C LYS A 157 -1.45 -13.75 19.99
N MET A 158 -2.77 -13.80 19.91
CA MET A 158 -3.59 -13.97 21.09
C MET A 158 -3.41 -15.41 21.56
N GLY A 159 -3.26 -15.63 22.88
CA GLY A 159 -3.05 -16.96 23.46
C GLY A 159 -4.07 -17.99 22.97
N ASP A 160 -3.87 -19.26 23.33
CA ASP A 160 -4.75 -20.33 22.85
C ASP A 160 -6.21 -19.97 23.10
N TRP A 161 -6.99 -19.95 22.02
CA TRP A 161 -8.43 -19.74 22.11
C TRP A 161 -8.99 -20.96 22.84
N CYS A 162 -9.35 -20.79 24.11
CA CYS A 162 -10.13 -21.80 24.82
C CYS A 162 -11.53 -21.84 24.18
N ASP A 163 -11.90 -22.99 23.63
CA ASP A 163 -13.29 -23.32 23.25
C ASP A 163 -14.22 -23.30 24.47
#